data_AF-A0A6I8M8H6-F1
#
_entry.id   AF-A0A6I8M8H6-F1
#
_cell.length_a   1.000
_cell.length_b   1.000
_cell.length_c   1.000
_cell.angle_alpha   90.00
_cell.angle_beta   90.00
_cell.angle_gamma   90.00
#
_symmetry.space_group_name_H-M   'P 1'
#
loop_
_entity.id
_entity.type
_entity.pdbx_description
1 polymer ?
#
loop_
_entity_poly.entity_id
_entity_poly.type
_entity_poly.pdbx_seq_one_letter_code
_entity_poly.pdbx_strand_id
1 'polypeptide(L)'
;MGELLVVLVGNLLTMIDMTELFGGRRRRSRAAALARGARVEIPCVLRFEELTAGRERRGRLAVGDGPVRWLPVGGEPAEFDPGELTMQAVDRQAVTFHAAGGRTELRLHPDEAPLVLRALAS
;
A
#
# COMPACT_ATOMS: atom_id res chain seq x y z
N MET A 1 -42.94 -13.94 2.89
CA MET A 1 -41.91 -12.99 2.43
C MET A 1 -40.78 -12.95 3.46
N GLY A 2 -39.85 -13.89 3.44
CA GLY A 2 -38.80 -14.00 4.48
C GLY A 2 -37.50 -14.67 4.04
N GLU A 3 -37.43 -15.25 2.83
CA GLU A 3 -36.23 -15.96 2.36
C GLU A 3 -35.30 -15.12 1.48
N LEU A 4 -35.78 -14.01 0.91
CA LEU A 4 -34.96 -13.15 0.03
C LEU A 4 -33.89 -12.35 0.79
N LEU A 5 -34.06 -12.14 2.10
CA LEU A 5 -33.17 -11.32 2.93
C LEU A 5 -31.95 -12.10 3.45
N VAL A 6 -32.06 -13.41 3.63
CA VAL A 6 -30.99 -14.26 4.19
C VAL A 6 -29.91 -14.55 3.13
N VAL A 7 -30.29 -14.75 1.87
CA VAL A 7 -29.34 -15.05 0.77
C VAL A 7 -28.47 -13.82 0.45
N LEU A 8 -29.02 -12.61 0.53
CA LEU A 8 -28.25 -11.38 0.29
C LEU A 8 -27.23 -11.09 1.40
N VAL A 9 -27.59 -11.36 2.67
CA VAL A 9 -26.67 -11.17 3.81
C VAL A 9 -25.56 -12.23 3.80
N GLY A 10 -25.88 -13.48 3.48
CA GLY A 10 -24.88 -14.55 3.37
C GLY A 10 -23.87 -14.32 2.24
N ASN A 11 -24.31 -13.80 1.10
CA ASN A 11 -23.44 -13.53 -0.05
C ASN A 11 -22.54 -12.30 0.14
N LEU A 12 -22.93 -11.34 0.98
CA LEU A 12 -22.10 -10.18 1.31
C LEU A 12 -20.96 -10.56 2.28
N LEU A 13 -21.25 -11.42 3.26
CA LEU A 13 -20.27 -11.89 4.25
C LEU A 13 -19.15 -12.72 3.64
N THR A 14 -19.47 -13.61 2.69
CA THR A 14 -18.45 -14.40 1.97
C THR A 14 -17.57 -13.54 1.06
N MET A 15 -18.10 -12.45 0.49
CA MET A 15 -17.33 -11.54 -0.35
C MET A 15 -16.32 -10.71 0.46
N ILE A 16 -16.71 -10.22 1.64
CA ILE A 16 -15.83 -9.44 2.53
C ILE A 16 -14.66 -10.32 3.01
N ASP A 17 -14.97 -11.53 3.50
CA ASP A 17 -13.96 -12.47 3.99
C ASP A 17 -12.97 -12.86 2.88
N MET A 18 -13.45 -13.12 1.68
CA MET A 18 -12.60 -13.45 0.53
C MET A 18 -11.67 -12.29 0.15
N THR A 19 -12.13 -11.04 0.11
CA THR A 19 -11.25 -9.90 -0.25
C THR A 19 -10.14 -9.66 0.77
N GLU A 20 -10.42 -9.81 2.06
CA GLU A 20 -9.41 -9.73 3.11
C GLU A 20 -8.47 -10.95 3.12
N LEU A 21 -9.00 -12.17 2.89
CA LEU A 21 -8.21 -13.40 2.77
C LEU A 21 -7.28 -13.38 1.56
N PHE A 22 -7.80 -13.03 0.38
CA PHE A 22 -6.99 -12.89 -0.84
C PHE A 22 -6.01 -11.73 -0.73
N GLY A 23 -6.42 -10.63 -0.09
CA GLY A 23 -5.53 -9.52 0.27
C GLY A 23 -4.38 -10.00 1.14
N GLY A 24 -4.67 -10.66 2.26
CA GLY A 24 -3.67 -11.19 3.19
C GLY A 24 -2.76 -12.25 2.57
N ARG A 25 -3.28 -13.11 1.69
CA ARG A 25 -2.46 -14.08 0.95
C ARG A 25 -1.50 -13.37 -0.02
N ARG A 26 -1.98 -12.35 -0.75
CA ARG A 26 -1.13 -11.56 -1.67
C ARG A 26 -0.06 -10.79 -0.91
N ARG A 27 -0.39 -10.15 0.21
CA ARG A 27 0.57 -9.45 1.08
C ARG A 27 1.66 -10.38 1.61
N ARG A 28 1.26 -11.54 2.15
CA ARG A 28 2.22 -12.59 2.58
C ARG A 28 3.09 -13.11 1.44
N SER A 29 2.52 -13.30 0.25
CA SER A 29 3.27 -13.73 -0.93
C SER A 29 4.33 -12.70 -1.33
N ARG A 30 3.99 -11.40 -1.32
CA ARG A 30 4.95 -10.32 -1.59
C ARG A 30 6.05 -10.25 -0.54
N ALA A 31 5.70 -10.33 0.75
CA ALA A 31 6.70 -10.38 1.82
C ALA A 31 7.69 -11.55 1.63
N ALA A 32 7.18 -12.74 1.30
CA ALA A 32 8.01 -13.91 1.04
C ALA A 32 8.86 -13.77 -0.23
N ALA A 33 8.34 -13.13 -1.28
CA ALA A 33 9.10 -12.86 -2.49
C ALA A 33 10.24 -11.86 -2.25
N LEU A 34 9.96 -10.77 -1.52
CA LEU A 34 10.97 -9.78 -1.14
C LEU A 34 12.07 -10.40 -0.26
N ALA A 35 11.69 -11.27 0.69
CA ALA A 35 12.66 -12.01 1.51
C ALA A 35 13.57 -12.95 0.69
N ARG A 36 13.17 -13.34 -0.52
CA ARG A 36 13.99 -14.10 -1.48
C ARG A 36 14.81 -13.20 -2.42
N GLY A 37 14.84 -11.89 -2.19
CA GLY A 37 15.54 -10.91 -3.04
C GLY A 37 14.75 -10.48 -4.28
N ALA A 38 13.47 -10.84 -4.41
CA ALA A 38 12.67 -10.39 -5.55
C ALA A 38 12.21 -8.94 -5.37
N ARG A 39 12.16 -8.18 -6.48
CA ARG A 39 11.48 -6.89 -6.51
C ARG A 39 9.96 -7.12 -6.49
N VAL A 40 9.25 -6.41 -5.62
CA VAL A 40 7.81 -6.52 -5.40
C VAL A 40 7.13 -5.16 -5.50
N GLU A 41 5.89 -5.14 -6.00
CA GLU A 41 5.09 -3.94 -6.08
C GLU A 41 4.03 -3.91 -4.96
N ILE A 42 4.12 -2.90 -4.11
CA ILE A 42 3.28 -2.72 -2.92
C ILE A 42 2.26 -1.61 -3.19
N PRO A 43 0.95 -1.89 -3.18
CA PRO A 43 -0.08 -0.87 -3.36
C PRO A 43 -0.04 0.21 -2.27
N CYS A 44 -0.20 1.47 -2.67
CA CYS A 44 -0.31 2.58 -1.73
C CYS A 44 -1.12 3.76 -2.29
N VAL A 45 -1.45 4.70 -1.40
CA VAL A 45 -1.86 6.05 -1.78
C VAL A 45 -0.70 6.98 -1.45
N LEU A 46 -0.36 7.84 -2.41
CA LEU A 46 0.73 8.79 -2.30
C LEU A 46 0.22 10.21 -2.60
N ARG A 47 0.61 11.17 -1.78
CA ARG A 47 0.61 12.59 -2.09
C ARG A 47 2.05 13.07 -1.94
N PHE A 48 2.65 13.54 -3.02
CA PHE A 48 4.02 14.04 -3.04
C PHE A 48 4.15 15.03 -4.19
N GLU A 49 4.69 16.22 -3.95
CA GLU A 49 4.64 17.33 -4.91
C GLU A 49 5.26 16.93 -6.25
N GLU A 50 6.43 16.32 -6.19
CA GLU A 50 7.28 15.95 -7.31
C GLU A 50 6.70 14.81 -8.15
N LEU A 51 5.93 13.90 -7.53
CA LEU A 51 5.44 12.69 -8.19
C LEU A 51 3.93 12.70 -8.47
N THR A 52 3.18 13.50 -7.73
CA THR A 52 1.72 13.52 -7.81
C THR A 52 1.13 14.92 -7.96
N ALA A 53 1.97 15.94 -8.11
CA ALA A 53 1.59 17.36 -8.17
C ALA A 53 0.76 17.78 -6.95
N GLY A 54 1.17 17.29 -5.78
CA GLY A 54 0.53 17.62 -4.49
C GLY A 54 -0.84 16.98 -4.29
N ARG A 55 -1.29 16.10 -5.18
CA ARG A 55 -2.59 15.43 -5.10
C ARG A 55 -2.46 14.01 -4.59
N GLU A 56 -3.44 13.52 -3.84
CA GLU A 56 -3.52 12.11 -3.53
C GLU A 56 -3.73 11.28 -4.81
N ARG A 57 -2.88 10.27 -5.00
CA ARG A 57 -2.96 9.34 -6.11
C ARG A 57 -2.75 7.90 -5.63
N ARG A 58 -3.50 6.98 -6.22
CA ARG A 58 -3.29 5.54 -6.05
C ARG A 58 -2.19 5.07 -7.00
N GLY A 59 -1.38 4.13 -6.53
CA GLY A 59 -0.33 3.51 -7.32
C GLY A 59 0.35 2.40 -6.54
N ARG A 60 1.61 2.13 -6.87
CA ARG A 60 2.41 1.10 -6.21
C ARG A 60 3.82 1.61 -5.93
N LEU A 61 4.46 1.12 -4.88
CA LEU A 61 5.89 1.27 -4.65
C LEU A 61 6.59 -0.03 -5.03
N ALA A 62 7.55 0.04 -5.93
CA ALA A 62 8.41 -1.08 -6.29
C ALA A 62 9.60 -1.13 -5.32
N VAL A 63 9.62 -2.16 -4.48
CA VAL A 63 10.56 -2.39 -3.38
C VAL A 63 11.36 -3.66 -3.64
N GLY A 64 12.66 -3.64 -3.38
CA GLY A 64 13.60 -4.73 -3.64
C GLY A 64 15.02 -4.18 -3.68
N ASP A 65 15.90 -4.79 -4.46
CA ASP A 65 17.24 -4.24 -4.67
C ASP A 65 17.20 -2.91 -5.45
N GLY A 66 17.92 -1.93 -4.92
CA GLY A 66 18.03 -0.57 -5.48
C GLY A 66 16.95 0.40 -4.97
N PRO A 67 16.88 1.61 -5.56
CA PRO A 67 16.00 2.66 -5.06
C PRO A 67 14.53 2.28 -5.17
N VAL A 68 13.75 2.70 -4.17
CA VAL A 68 12.30 2.57 -4.17
C VAL A 68 11.73 3.45 -5.29
N ARG A 69 10.83 2.88 -6.08
CA ARG A 69 10.21 3.60 -7.20
C ARG A 69 8.70 3.67 -7.06
N TRP A 70 8.15 4.85 -7.26
CA TRP A 70 6.73 5.07 -7.45
C TRP A 70 6.30 4.63 -8.85
N LEU A 71 5.25 3.82 -8.89
CA LEU A 71 4.59 3.33 -10.09
C LEU A 71 3.16 3.91 -10.14
N PRO A 72 2.95 5.04 -10.83
CA PRO A 72 1.62 5.60 -11.00
C PRO A 72 0.76 4.71 -11.90
N VAL A 73 -0.57 4.81 -11.78
CA VAL A 73 -1.47 4.17 -12.73
C VAL A 73 -1.38 4.89 -14.08
N GLY A 74 -0.82 4.21 -15.09
CA GLY A 74 -0.76 4.73 -16.46
C GLY A 74 0.29 5.83 -16.68
N GLY A 75 1.33 5.90 -15.85
CA GLY A 75 2.44 6.85 -16.02
C GLY A 75 3.80 6.18 -15.87
N GLU A 76 4.85 6.96 -16.07
CA GLU A 76 6.22 6.47 -15.97
C GLU A 76 6.67 6.24 -14.52
N PRO A 77 7.42 5.17 -14.24
CA PRO A 77 8.07 4.96 -12.96
C PRO A 77 9.02 6.11 -12.62
N ALA A 78 8.99 6.55 -11.37
CA ALA A 78 9.91 7.57 -10.86
C ALA A 78 10.50 7.13 -9.52
N GLU A 79 11.72 7.57 -9.22
CA GLU A 79 12.32 7.34 -7.91
C GLU A 79 11.50 8.04 -6.81
N PHE A 80 11.32 7.35 -5.69
CA PHE A 80 10.61 7.86 -4.54
C PHE A 80 11.57 7.95 -3.35
N ASP A 81 12.04 9.18 -3.11
CA ASP A 81 12.88 9.54 -1.96
C ASP A 81 12.18 10.66 -1.17
N PRO A 82 11.31 10.31 -0.20
CA PRO A 82 10.57 11.30 0.57
C PRO A 82 11.39 11.92 1.71
N GLY A 83 12.62 11.47 1.95
CA GLY A 83 13.34 11.70 3.19
C GLY A 83 12.69 10.98 4.39
N GLU A 84 12.88 11.54 5.59
CA GLU A 84 12.39 10.93 6.83
C GLU A 84 10.86 10.92 6.92
N LEU A 85 10.29 9.72 7.05
CA LEU A 85 8.86 9.50 7.22
C LEU A 85 8.51 9.34 8.71
N THR A 86 7.59 10.18 9.20
CA THR A 86 7.02 10.07 10.55
C THR A 86 5.62 9.47 10.48
N MET A 87 5.38 8.40 11.25
CA MET A 87 4.05 7.79 11.38
C MET A 87 3.07 8.77 12.05
N GLN A 88 1.89 8.95 11.44
CA GLN A 88 0.86 9.88 11.93
C GLN A 88 -0.37 9.17 12.46
N ALA A 89 -0.80 8.11 11.78
CA ALA A 89 -2.00 7.37 12.13
C ALA A 89 -1.86 5.90 11.72
N VAL A 90 -2.55 5.03 12.46
CA VAL A 90 -2.65 3.60 12.15
C VAL A 90 -4.07 3.13 12.46
N ASP A 91 -4.65 2.42 11.49
CA ASP A 91 -5.88 1.66 11.65
C ASP A 91 -5.74 0.29 10.97
N ARG A 92 -6.84 -0.47 10.90
CA ARG A 92 -6.83 -1.83 10.31
C ARG A 92 -6.59 -1.83 8.80
N GLN A 93 -6.87 -0.73 8.12
CA GLN A 93 -6.81 -0.61 6.66
C GLN A 93 -5.53 0.09 6.19
N ALA A 94 -4.99 1.03 6.97
CA ALA A 94 -3.83 1.81 6.59
C ALA A 94 -2.96 2.27 7.77
N VAL A 95 -1.66 2.41 7.48
CA VAL A 95 -0.72 3.24 8.23
C VAL A 95 -0.41 4.47 7.37
N THR A 96 -0.57 5.65 7.96
CA THR A 96 -0.30 6.94 7.31
C THR A 96 1.01 7.51 7.82
N PHE A 97 1.89 7.89 6.90
CA PHE A 97 3.17 8.54 7.16
C PHE A 97 3.21 9.91 6.51
N HIS A 98 3.81 10.88 7.19
CA HIS A 98 4.11 12.20 6.63
C HIS A 98 5.61 12.45 6.57
N ALA A 99 6.03 13.22 5.57
CA ALA A 99 7.37 13.78 5.45
C ALA A 99 7.30 15.27 5.11
N ALA A 100 8.44 15.96 5.24
CA ALA A 100 8.63 17.35 4.83
C ALA A 100 7.55 18.33 5.36
N GLY A 101 7.19 18.19 6.64
CA GLY A 101 6.16 19.04 7.28
C GLY A 101 4.74 18.79 6.78
N GLY A 102 4.44 17.57 6.32
CA GLY A 102 3.11 17.18 5.82
C GLY A 102 2.90 17.42 4.32
N ARG A 103 3.93 17.85 3.59
CA ARG A 103 3.87 17.98 2.11
C ARG A 103 3.82 16.63 1.41
N THR A 104 4.44 15.63 2.03
CA THR A 104 4.38 14.24 1.57
C THR A 104 3.49 13.44 2.50
N GLU A 105 2.58 12.66 1.93
CA GLU A 105 1.78 11.68 2.64
C GLU A 105 1.81 10.34 1.92
N LEU A 106 2.13 9.28 2.66
CA LEU A 106 2.17 7.91 2.17
C LEU A 106 1.24 7.05 3.04
N ARG A 107 0.31 6.36 2.40
CA ARG A 107 -0.61 5.43 3.07
C ARG A 107 -0.41 4.02 2.54
N LEU A 108 -0.06 3.12 3.45
CA LEU A 108 0.27 1.73 3.17
C LEU A 108 -0.60 0.81 4.01
N HIS A 109 -0.84 -0.41 3.53
CA HIS A 109 -1.45 -1.42 4.39
C HIS A 109 -0.51 -1.77 5.57
N PRO A 110 -1.02 -1.96 6.80
CA PRO A 110 -0.19 -2.27 7.98
C PRO A 110 0.79 -3.43 7.78
N ASP A 111 0.34 -4.56 7.19
CA ASP A 111 1.20 -5.71 6.90
C ASP A 111 2.38 -5.42 5.96
N GLU A 112 2.33 -4.35 5.16
CA GLU A 112 3.33 -4.05 4.13
C GLU A 112 4.16 -2.80 4.44
N ALA A 113 3.69 -1.94 5.35
CA ALA A 113 4.41 -0.74 5.77
C ALA A 113 5.85 -1.03 6.23
N PRO A 114 6.13 -2.06 7.05
CA PRO A 114 7.50 -2.37 7.46
C PRO A 114 8.44 -2.72 6.31
N LEU A 115 7.92 -3.33 5.23
CA LEU A 115 8.73 -3.68 4.07
C LEU A 115 9.20 -2.44 3.32
N VAL A 116 8.30 -1.47 3.13
CA VAL A 116 8.59 -0.21 2.45
C VAL A 116 9.55 0.63 3.30
N LEU A 117 9.30 0.78 4.60
CA LEU A 117 10.16 1.58 5.47
C LEU A 117 11.59 1.05 5.53
N ARG A 118 11.77 -0.27 5.58
CA ARG A 118 13.11 -0.88 5.54
C ARG A 118 13.85 -0.58 4.24
N ALA A 119 13.15 -0.60 3.11
CA ALA A 119 13.73 -0.33 1.81
C ALA A 119 14.01 1.17 1.55
N LEU A 120 13.32 2.07 2.25
CA LEU A 120 13.62 3.50 2.21
C LEU A 120 14.78 3.88 3.14
N ALA A 121 15.12 3.02 4.10
CA ALA A 121 16.21 3.24 5.05
C ALA A 121 17.55 2.61 4.60
N SER A 122 17.57 1.90 3.47
CA SER A 122 18.73 1.22 2.88
C SER A 122 19.34 2.02 1.75
#